data_AF-A0AAW0L044-F1
#
_entry.id   AF-A0AAW0L044-F1
#
_cell.length_a   1.000
_cell.length_b   1.000
_cell.length_c   1.000
_cell.angle_alpha   90.00
_cell.angle_beta   90.00
_cell.angle_gamma   90.00
#
_symmetry.space_group_name_H-M   'P 1'
#
loop_
_entity.id
_entity.type
_entity.pdbx_description
1 polymer ?
#
loop_
_entity_poly.entity_id
_entity_poly.type
_entity_poly.pdbx_seq_one_letter_code
_entity_poly.pdbx_strand_id
1 'polypeptide(L)'
;MAGAPPTDQALSLLAAANNHGDLAVKMSSLKQAKDIMLSIEPSLAAELFPYLVELQSSPESLVRKSLLDAIEEIVSPACKIERWLEELWMWIAKFKDAVFAIALEPGSVGTRLLALKFLETYVLLFTSDTDDFENLSQKTGFYISWLVDGHPVLDPVGLESEANRILDILLNLLRSANSLPVE
;
A
#
# COMPACT_ATOMS: atom_id res chain seq x y z
N MET A 1 13.98 -4.64 -38.01
CA MET A 1 14.65 -4.15 -36.79
C MET A 1 13.86 -4.69 -35.62
N ALA A 2 14.40 -5.63 -34.85
CA ALA A 2 13.75 -6.03 -33.60
C ALA A 2 13.86 -4.84 -32.63
N GLY A 3 12.75 -4.39 -32.07
CA GLY A 3 12.75 -3.35 -31.05
C GLY A 3 13.54 -3.79 -29.83
N ALA A 4 14.01 -2.83 -29.02
CA ALA A 4 14.60 -3.16 -27.73
C ALA A 4 13.61 -3.98 -26.89
N PRO A 5 14.09 -4.94 -26.07
CA PRO A 5 13.26 -5.64 -25.10
C PRO A 5 12.42 -4.65 -24.28
N PRO A 6 11.16 -4.98 -23.96
CA PRO A 6 10.32 -4.13 -23.12
C PRO A 6 10.99 -3.77 -21.78
N THR A 7 11.79 -4.70 -21.23
CA THR A 7 12.60 -4.49 -20.02
C THR A 7 13.65 -3.39 -20.20
N ASP A 8 14.40 -3.40 -21.30
CA ASP A 8 15.42 -2.39 -21.61
C ASP A 8 14.80 -1.00 -21.85
N GLN A 9 13.62 -0.99 -22.46
CA GLN A 9 12.82 0.23 -22.61
C GLN A 9 12.36 0.77 -21.26
N ALA A 10 11.81 -0.09 -20.39
CA ALA A 10 11.39 0.29 -19.05
C ALA A 10 12.56 0.81 -18.21
N LEU A 11 13.73 0.17 -18.28
CA LEU A 11 14.96 0.64 -17.62
C LEU A 11 15.36 2.04 -18.09
N SER A 12 15.34 2.27 -19.40
CA SER A 12 15.67 3.58 -19.98
C SER A 12 14.69 4.66 -19.49
N LEU A 13 13.40 4.33 -19.38
CA LEU A 13 12.37 5.23 -18.86
C LEU A 13 12.53 5.49 -17.35
N LEU A 14 12.86 4.48 -16.55
CA LEU A 14 13.14 4.64 -15.12
C LEU A 14 14.38 5.50 -14.88
N ALA A 15 15.43 5.31 -15.68
CA ALA A 15 16.62 6.15 -15.64
C ALA A 15 16.30 7.61 -16.00
N ALA A 16 15.43 7.84 -16.99
CA ALA A 16 14.94 9.19 -17.32
C ALA A 16 14.09 9.77 -16.18
N ALA A 17 13.19 8.99 -15.59
CA ALA A 17 12.39 9.41 -14.44
C ALA A 17 13.25 9.80 -13.24
N ASN A 18 14.39 9.13 -13.02
CA ASN A 18 15.29 9.42 -11.91
C ASN A 18 16.16 10.67 -12.17
N ASN A 19 16.73 10.78 -13.38
CA ASN A 19 17.83 11.72 -13.64
C ASN A 19 17.45 12.98 -14.42
N HIS A 20 16.27 13.05 -15.03
CA HIS A 20 15.93 14.18 -15.90
C HIS A 20 15.74 15.50 -15.10
N GLY A 21 15.96 16.67 -15.71
CA GLY A 21 15.76 17.97 -15.02
C GLY A 21 14.32 18.49 -15.08
N ASP A 22 13.57 18.08 -16.10
CA ASP A 22 12.17 18.46 -16.33
C ASP A 22 11.21 17.46 -15.67
N LEU A 23 10.31 17.97 -14.83
CA LEU A 23 9.31 17.18 -14.10
C LEU A 23 8.29 16.51 -15.02
N ALA A 24 7.82 17.18 -16.08
CA ALA A 24 6.83 16.59 -16.99
C ALA A 24 7.40 15.36 -17.71
N VAL A 25 8.68 15.43 -18.10
CA VAL A 25 9.41 14.28 -18.64
C VAL A 25 9.47 13.16 -17.61
N LYS A 26 9.90 13.45 -16.36
CA LYS A 26 9.94 12.42 -15.30
C LYS A 26 8.61 11.71 -15.11
N MET A 27 7.52 12.47 -15.02
CA MET A 27 6.18 11.94 -14.82
C MET A 27 5.72 11.10 -16.01
N SER A 28 5.99 11.56 -17.24
CA SER A 28 5.66 10.82 -18.46
C SER A 28 6.45 9.51 -18.56
N SER A 29 7.74 9.53 -18.20
CA SER A 29 8.61 8.36 -18.24
C SER A 29 8.24 7.34 -17.16
N LEU A 30 7.95 7.79 -15.93
CA LEU A 30 7.49 6.91 -14.86
C LEU A 30 6.17 6.24 -15.22
N LYS A 31 5.22 7.00 -15.79
CA LYS A 31 3.95 6.44 -16.26
C LYS A 31 4.17 5.37 -17.33
N GLN A 32 4.97 5.66 -18.35
CA GLN A 32 5.28 4.69 -19.40
C GLN A 32 6.01 3.45 -18.88
N ALA A 33 6.95 3.62 -17.95
CA ALA A 33 7.64 2.50 -17.31
C ALA A 33 6.66 1.61 -16.56
N LYS A 34 5.75 2.19 -15.77
CA LYS A 34 4.68 1.46 -15.07
C LYS A 34 3.80 0.69 -16.05
N ASP A 35 3.32 1.33 -17.11
CA ASP A 35 2.46 0.69 -18.11
C ASP A 35 3.15 -0.52 -18.77
N ILE A 36 4.46 -0.44 -19.03
CA ILE A 36 5.25 -1.57 -19.53
C ILE A 36 5.36 -2.67 -18.46
N MET A 37 5.69 -2.32 -17.22
CA MET A 37 5.81 -3.28 -16.11
C MET A 37 4.52 -4.08 -15.88
N LEU A 38 3.36 -3.44 -16.02
CA LEU A 38 2.05 -4.09 -15.91
C LEU A 38 1.74 -5.04 -17.10
N SER A 39 2.42 -4.86 -18.23
CA SER A 39 2.20 -5.63 -19.47
C SER A 39 3.14 -6.83 -19.64
N ILE A 40 4.23 -6.90 -18.88
CA ILE A 40 5.24 -7.98 -18.96
C ILE A 40 5.02 -9.04 -17.88
N GLU A 41 5.78 -10.14 -17.96
CA GLU A 41 5.73 -11.18 -16.92
C GLU A 41 6.17 -10.63 -15.54
N PRO A 42 5.51 -11.02 -14.43
CA PRO A 42 5.85 -10.54 -13.09
C PRO A 42 7.31 -10.79 -12.67
N SER A 43 7.92 -11.87 -13.14
CA SER A 43 9.34 -12.20 -12.94
C SER A 43 10.26 -11.14 -13.55
N LEU A 44 9.96 -10.70 -14.78
CA LEU A 44 10.72 -9.66 -15.49
C LEU A 44 10.46 -8.27 -14.91
N ALA A 45 9.23 -7.99 -14.48
CA ALA A 45 8.90 -6.73 -13.80
C ALA A 45 9.68 -6.60 -12.47
N ALA A 46 9.87 -7.70 -11.73
CA ALA A 46 10.61 -7.70 -10.48
C ALA A 46 12.08 -7.27 -10.63
N GLU A 47 12.71 -7.50 -11.79
CA GLU A 47 14.08 -7.04 -12.08
C GLU A 47 14.20 -5.50 -12.10
N LEU A 48 13.09 -4.79 -12.28
CA LEU A 48 13.02 -3.33 -12.36
C LEU A 48 12.80 -2.66 -10.99
N PHE A 49 12.46 -3.43 -9.95
CA PHE A 49 12.14 -2.89 -8.62
C PHE A 49 13.26 -2.07 -7.97
N PRO A 50 14.56 -2.44 -8.07
CA PRO A 50 15.64 -1.61 -7.52
C PRO A 50 15.63 -0.18 -8.06
N TYR A 51 15.29 0.00 -9.33
CA TYR A 51 15.23 1.32 -9.98
C TYR A 51 13.99 2.12 -9.58
N LEU A 52 12.86 1.46 -9.27
CA LEU A 52 11.70 2.12 -8.67
C LEU A 52 12.03 2.65 -7.26
N VAL A 53 12.79 1.88 -6.47
CA VAL A 53 13.21 2.30 -5.12
C VAL A 53 14.05 3.57 -5.18
N GLU A 54 14.93 3.73 -6.18
CA GLU A 54 15.75 4.94 -6.31
C GLU A 54 14.91 6.22 -6.44
N LEU A 55 13.75 6.15 -7.12
CA LEU A 55 12.85 7.29 -7.32
C LEU A 55 12.31 7.86 -6.00
N GLN A 56 12.31 7.10 -4.90
CA GLN A 56 11.90 7.59 -3.59
C GLN A 56 12.78 8.77 -3.12
N SER A 57 14.01 8.87 -3.62
CA SER A 57 14.99 9.91 -3.27
C SER A 57 14.84 11.18 -4.11
N SER A 58 13.93 11.19 -5.09
CA SER A 58 13.65 12.38 -5.91
C SER A 58 13.24 13.55 -5.02
N PRO A 59 13.78 14.77 -5.23
CA PRO A 59 13.38 15.95 -4.47
C PRO A 59 11.93 16.36 -4.76
N GLU A 60 11.40 16.05 -5.93
CA GLU A 60 10.05 16.39 -6.37
C GLU A 60 8.96 15.54 -5.68
N SER A 61 8.11 16.16 -4.86
CA SER A 61 7.03 15.45 -4.16
C SER A 61 6.05 14.75 -5.10
N LEU A 62 5.87 15.24 -6.32
CA LEU A 62 4.96 14.63 -7.29
C LEU A 62 5.50 13.29 -7.80
N VAL A 63 6.82 13.15 -7.99
CA VAL A 63 7.45 11.88 -8.38
C VAL A 63 7.26 10.85 -7.28
N ARG A 64 7.51 11.23 -6.01
CA ARG A 64 7.32 10.33 -4.86
C ARG A 64 5.86 9.90 -4.70
N LYS A 65 4.89 10.79 -4.96
CA LYS A 65 3.46 10.45 -4.93
C LYS A 65 3.09 9.46 -6.05
N SER A 66 3.52 9.72 -7.28
CA SER A 66 3.22 8.80 -8.40
C SER A 66 3.97 7.47 -8.29
N LEU A 67 5.11 7.42 -7.60
CA LEU A 67 5.75 6.15 -7.25
C LEU A 67 4.86 5.32 -6.33
N LEU A 68 4.19 5.93 -5.34
CA LEU A 68 3.25 5.22 -4.46
C LEU A 68 2.06 4.67 -5.25
N ASP A 69 1.47 5.49 -6.13
CA ASP A 69 0.37 5.05 -7.01
C ASP A 69 0.81 3.87 -7.91
N ALA A 70 2.05 3.92 -8.41
CA ALA A 70 2.61 2.84 -9.23
C ALA A 70 2.81 1.55 -8.43
N ILE A 71 3.30 1.64 -7.18
CA ILE A 71 3.47 0.50 -6.29
C ILE A 71 2.12 -0.15 -6.00
N GLU A 72 1.08 0.63 -5.71
CA GLU A 72 -0.27 0.11 -5.47
C GLU A 72 -0.78 -0.71 -6.66
N GLU A 73 -0.63 -0.19 -7.87
CA GLU A 73 -1.09 -0.88 -9.09
C GLU A 73 -0.26 -2.12 -9.42
N ILE A 74 1.07 -2.06 -9.26
CA ILE A 74 1.97 -3.20 -9.54
C ILE A 74 1.72 -4.35 -8.55
N VAL A 75 1.34 -4.05 -7.31
CA VAL A 75 1.09 -5.05 -6.26
C VAL A 75 -0.34 -5.64 -6.31
N SER A 76 -1.26 -5.05 -7.08
CA SER A 76 -2.66 -5.45 -7.24
C SER A 76 -2.87 -6.71 -8.12
N PRO A 77 -4.07 -7.34 -8.14
CA PRO A 77 -4.40 -8.72 -7.74
C PRO A 77 -3.95 -9.86 -8.69
N ALA A 78 -2.95 -9.65 -9.54
CA ALA A 78 -2.33 -10.68 -10.39
C ALA A 78 -1.07 -11.30 -9.78
N CYS A 79 -0.66 -10.81 -8.62
CA CYS A 79 0.61 -11.18 -8.08
C CYS A 79 0.48 -12.62 -7.50
N LYS A 80 1.06 -13.57 -8.24
CA LYS A 80 1.41 -14.91 -7.75
C LYS A 80 2.50 -14.72 -6.68
N ILE A 81 2.09 -14.21 -5.51
CA ILE A 81 2.92 -13.72 -4.42
C ILE A 81 3.42 -14.86 -3.52
N GLU A 82 3.16 -16.13 -3.78
CA GLU A 82 3.47 -17.21 -2.81
C GLU A 82 4.91 -17.17 -2.26
N ARG A 83 5.91 -16.77 -3.07
CA ARG A 83 7.31 -16.63 -2.62
C ARG A 83 7.64 -15.34 -1.87
N TRP A 84 6.92 -14.25 -2.12
CA TRP A 84 7.17 -12.93 -1.54
C TRP A 84 6.14 -12.55 -0.47
N LEU A 85 5.12 -13.38 -0.25
CA LEU A 85 4.01 -13.07 0.62
C LEU A 85 4.45 -12.89 2.05
N GLU A 86 5.34 -13.76 2.53
CA GLU A 86 5.89 -13.66 3.88
C GLU A 86 6.64 -12.35 4.08
N GLU A 87 7.52 -11.99 3.15
CA GLU A 87 8.31 -10.76 3.25
C GLU A 87 7.45 -9.51 3.10
N LEU A 88 6.55 -9.46 2.11
CA LEU A 88 5.63 -8.35 1.93
C LEU A 88 4.68 -8.23 3.11
N TRP A 89 4.19 -9.35 3.64
CA TRP A 89 3.32 -9.35 4.82
C TRP A 89 4.04 -8.82 6.05
N MET A 90 5.29 -9.22 6.28
CA MET A 90 6.11 -8.66 7.35
C MET A 90 6.25 -7.14 7.22
N TRP A 91 6.41 -6.62 6.01
CA TRP A 91 6.48 -5.17 5.77
C TRP A 91 5.14 -4.47 5.96
N ILE A 92 4.03 -5.06 5.52
CA ILE A 92 2.67 -4.55 5.76
C ILE A 92 2.38 -4.50 7.27
N ALA A 93 2.78 -5.53 8.02
CA ALA A 93 2.63 -5.56 9.47
C ALA A 93 3.43 -4.41 10.13
N LYS A 94 4.70 -4.24 9.76
CA LYS A 94 5.53 -3.11 10.25
C LYS A 94 4.95 -1.75 9.89
N PHE A 95 4.40 -1.61 8.68
CA PHE A 95 3.75 -0.38 8.24
C PHE A 95 2.50 -0.07 9.09
N LYS A 96 1.63 -1.07 9.31
CA LYS A 96 0.49 -0.94 10.24
C LYS A 96 0.94 -0.49 11.62
N ASP A 97 1.99 -1.10 12.17
CA ASP A 97 2.50 -0.75 13.51
C ASP A 97 3.02 0.69 13.57
N ALA A 98 3.69 1.15 12.51
CA ALA A 98 4.11 2.55 12.40
C ALA A 98 2.92 3.51 12.29
N VAL A 99 1.89 3.18 11.50
CA VAL A 99 0.64 3.97 11.42
C VAL A 99 -0.06 4.01 12.78
N PHE A 100 -0.09 2.89 13.49
CA PHE A 100 -0.66 2.80 14.83
C PHE A 100 0.08 3.71 15.82
N ALA A 101 1.41 3.73 15.79
CA ALA A 101 2.22 4.66 16.60
C ALA A 101 1.88 6.12 16.26
N ILE A 102 1.80 6.47 14.97
CA ILE A 102 1.42 7.82 14.52
C ILE A 102 0.05 8.24 15.05
N ALA A 103 -0.93 7.33 15.12
CA ALA A 103 -2.27 7.65 15.62
C ALA A 103 -2.26 8.05 17.12
N LEU A 104 -1.42 7.38 17.92
CA LEU A 104 -1.36 7.54 19.37
C LEU A 104 -0.38 8.62 19.84
N GLU A 105 0.70 8.84 19.11
CA GLU A 105 1.73 9.80 19.50
C GLU A 105 1.29 11.27 19.30
N PRO A 106 1.80 12.20 20.12
CA PRO A 106 1.62 13.63 19.87
C PRO A 106 2.22 14.02 18.52
N GLY A 107 1.44 14.72 17.70
CA GLY A 107 1.87 15.08 16.35
C GLY A 107 0.85 15.95 15.63
N SER A 108 1.05 16.12 14.31
CA SER A 108 0.13 16.92 13.51
C SER A 108 -1.26 16.27 13.52
N VAL A 109 -2.30 17.07 13.76
CA VAL A 109 -3.69 16.60 13.80
C VAL A 109 -4.08 15.95 12.48
N GLY A 110 -3.62 16.51 11.34
CA GLY A 110 -3.91 15.96 10.02
C GLY A 110 -3.31 14.56 9.81
N THR A 111 -2.05 14.34 10.19
CA THR A 111 -1.40 13.03 10.06
C THR A 111 -2.06 12.00 10.98
N ARG A 112 -2.41 12.41 12.21
CA ARG A 112 -3.13 11.56 13.17
C ARG A 112 -4.50 11.17 12.64
N LEU A 113 -5.24 12.08 12.03
CA LEU A 113 -6.55 11.80 11.44
C LEU A 113 -6.43 10.79 10.28
N LEU A 114 -5.42 10.93 9.42
CA LEU A 114 -5.15 9.95 8.36
C LEU A 114 -4.79 8.58 8.92
N ALA A 115 -3.98 8.52 9.97
CA ALA A 115 -3.65 7.26 10.64
C ALA A 115 -4.88 6.59 11.26
N LEU A 116 -5.76 7.36 11.92
CA LEU A 116 -7.03 6.86 12.44
C LEU A 116 -7.94 6.35 11.31
N LYS A 117 -7.99 7.04 10.16
CA LYS A 117 -8.78 6.59 9.00
C LYS A 117 -8.25 5.27 8.42
N PHE A 118 -6.93 5.10 8.38
CA PHE A 118 -6.33 3.83 7.98
C PHE A 118 -6.70 2.70 8.96
N LEU A 119 -6.61 2.95 10.26
CA LEU A 119 -6.98 1.95 11.29
C LEU A 119 -8.47 1.60 11.26
N GLU A 120 -9.35 2.56 10.98
CA GLU A 120 -10.78 2.31 10.75
C GLU A 120 -10.97 1.33 9.59
N THR A 121 -10.30 1.56 8.45
CA THR A 121 -10.36 0.65 7.30
C THR A 121 -9.79 -0.73 7.63
N TYR A 122 -8.72 -0.80 8.43
CA TYR A 122 -8.16 -2.08 8.91
C TYR A 122 -9.19 -2.86 9.75
N VAL A 123 -9.85 -2.20 10.70
CA VAL A 123 -10.91 -2.83 11.51
C VAL A 123 -12.02 -3.36 10.59
N LEU A 124 -12.53 -2.51 9.70
CA LEU A 124 -13.58 -2.91 8.76
C LEU A 124 -13.18 -4.11 7.90
N LEU A 125 -11.93 -4.17 7.43
CA LEU A 125 -11.45 -5.28 6.61
C LEU A 125 -11.42 -6.62 7.36
N PHE A 126 -11.14 -6.60 8.67
CA PHE A 126 -10.89 -7.79 9.48
C PHE A 126 -12.01 -8.14 10.47
N THR A 127 -13.09 -7.35 10.56
CA THR A 127 -14.24 -7.61 11.43
C THR A 127 -15.59 -7.68 10.72
N SER A 128 -15.64 -7.43 9.41
CA SER A 128 -16.89 -7.46 8.63
C SER A 128 -17.32 -8.89 8.27
N ASP A 129 -18.61 -9.18 8.45
CA ASP A 129 -19.23 -10.36 7.85
C ASP A 129 -19.19 -10.24 6.32
N THR A 130 -18.98 -11.37 5.65
CA THR A 130 -18.72 -11.48 4.20
C THR A 130 -19.79 -10.87 3.30
N ASP A 131 -20.99 -10.63 3.82
CA ASP A 131 -22.16 -10.21 3.07
C ASP A 131 -22.26 -8.67 2.89
N ASP A 132 -21.64 -7.87 3.76
CA ASP A 132 -21.75 -6.40 3.72
C ASP A 132 -20.74 -5.72 2.77
N PHE A 133 -19.78 -6.48 2.22
CA PHE A 133 -18.78 -5.93 1.31
C PHE A 133 -19.34 -5.53 -0.05
N GLU A 134 -20.52 -6.00 -0.47
CA GLU A 134 -21.07 -5.68 -1.80
C GLU A 134 -21.21 -4.16 -2.05
N ASN A 135 -21.40 -3.35 -1.00
CA ASN A 135 -21.47 -1.89 -1.12
C ASN A 135 -20.11 -1.17 -1.09
N LEU A 136 -19.05 -1.81 -0.59
CA LEU A 136 -17.68 -1.25 -0.56
C LEU A 136 -16.83 -1.75 -1.75
N SER A 137 -17.29 -2.77 -2.48
CA SER A 137 -16.52 -3.55 -3.46
C SER A 137 -16.45 -2.97 -4.89
N GLN A 138 -16.92 -1.74 -5.14
CA GLN A 138 -16.68 -1.13 -6.47
C GLN A 138 -15.22 -0.72 -6.70
N LYS A 139 -14.35 -0.87 -5.70
CA LYS A 139 -12.93 -0.52 -5.79
C LYS A 139 -12.04 -1.60 -5.17
N THR A 140 -11.95 -2.73 -5.86
CA THR A 140 -10.90 -3.77 -5.66
C THR A 140 -10.95 -4.53 -4.32
N GLY A 141 -11.88 -5.48 -4.18
CA GLY A 141 -12.10 -6.25 -2.95
C GLY A 141 -11.13 -7.43 -2.77
N PHE A 142 -10.32 -7.39 -1.70
CA PHE A 142 -9.67 -8.55 -1.09
C PHE A 142 -10.59 -9.08 0.02
N TYR A 143 -10.98 -10.35 -0.04
CA TYR A 143 -11.96 -10.93 0.88
C TYR A 143 -11.29 -11.77 1.97
N ILE A 144 -11.65 -11.58 3.24
CA ILE A 144 -11.16 -12.43 4.34
C ILE A 144 -11.62 -13.88 4.20
N SER A 145 -12.75 -14.12 3.53
CA SER A 145 -13.20 -15.46 3.18
C SER A 145 -12.27 -16.22 2.24
N TRP A 146 -11.32 -15.56 1.58
CA TRP A 146 -10.26 -16.21 0.80
C TRP A 146 -9.10 -16.73 1.67
N LEU A 147 -9.03 -16.29 2.94
CA LEU A 147 -8.03 -16.74 3.91
C LEU A 147 -8.49 -17.95 4.73
N VAL A 148 -9.78 -18.28 4.65
CA VAL A 148 -10.44 -19.37 5.41
C VAL A 148 -9.87 -20.75 5.04
N ASP A 149 -9.27 -20.91 3.86
CA ASP A 149 -8.57 -22.14 3.46
C ASP A 149 -7.19 -22.33 4.12
N GLY A 150 -6.82 -21.48 5.08
CA GLY A 150 -5.62 -21.65 5.90
C GLY A 150 -4.34 -21.28 5.14
N HIS A 151 -4.21 -19.99 4.82
CA HIS A 151 -2.97 -19.49 4.24
C HIS A 151 -1.83 -19.53 5.29
N PRO A 152 -0.66 -20.15 5.02
CA PRO A 152 0.36 -20.46 6.02
C PRO A 152 0.97 -19.22 6.74
N VAL A 153 0.77 -18.04 6.17
CA VAL A 153 1.32 -16.75 6.66
C VAL A 153 0.27 -15.92 7.41
N LEU A 154 -1.01 -16.16 7.16
CA LEU A 154 -2.11 -15.28 7.58
C LEU A 154 -2.99 -16.05 8.53
N ASP A 155 -2.87 -15.76 9.83
CA ASP A 155 -3.75 -16.30 10.87
C ASP A 155 -5.03 -15.45 10.96
N PRO A 156 -6.18 -15.92 10.44
CA PRO A 156 -7.39 -15.12 10.42
C PRO A 156 -7.87 -14.75 11.82
N VAL A 157 -7.71 -15.65 12.80
CA VAL A 157 -8.11 -15.44 14.20
C VAL A 157 -7.24 -14.37 14.84
N GLY A 158 -5.93 -14.41 14.60
CA GLY A 158 -5.00 -13.39 15.06
C GLY A 158 -5.32 -12.01 14.47
N LEU A 159 -5.69 -11.93 13.19
CA LEU A 159 -6.03 -10.67 12.52
C LEU A 159 -7.33 -10.07 13.03
N GLU A 160 -8.36 -10.90 13.23
CA GLU A 160 -9.63 -10.48 13.83
C GLU A 160 -9.44 -10.02 15.28
N SER A 161 -8.67 -10.76 16.08
CA SER A 161 -8.35 -10.36 17.46
C SER A 161 -7.61 -9.02 17.53
N GLU A 162 -6.67 -8.77 16.62
CA GLU A 162 -5.93 -7.51 16.57
C GLU A 162 -6.84 -6.36 16.11
N ALA A 163 -7.74 -6.61 15.17
CA ALA A 163 -8.74 -5.64 14.74
C ALA A 163 -9.69 -5.24 15.88
N ASN A 164 -10.19 -6.21 16.64
CA ASN A 164 -11.00 -5.97 17.83
C ASN A 164 -10.24 -5.14 18.89
N ARG A 165 -8.96 -5.43 19.10
CA ARG A 165 -8.10 -4.64 20.00
C ARG A 165 -7.94 -3.19 19.51
N ILE A 166 -7.76 -2.97 18.21
CA ILE A 166 -7.68 -1.62 17.63
C ILE A 166 -9.01 -0.89 17.83
N LEU A 167 -10.15 -1.55 17.61
CA LEU A 167 -11.47 -0.98 17.85
C LEU A 167 -11.64 -0.50 19.29
N ASP A 168 -11.27 -1.34 20.28
CA ASP A 168 -11.33 -0.96 21.70
C ASP A 168 -10.50 0.31 21.99
N ILE A 169 -9.32 0.42 21.38
CA ILE A 169 -8.44 1.58 21.54
C ILE A 169 -9.07 2.83 20.92
N LEU A 170 -9.64 2.73 19.71
CA LEU A 170 -10.34 3.83 19.06
C LEU A 170 -11.54 4.31 19.90
N LEU A 171 -12.32 3.39 20.46
CA LEU A 171 -13.45 3.71 21.36
C LEU A 171 -12.98 4.38 22.65
N ASN A 172 -11.85 3.95 23.21
CA ASN A 172 -11.27 4.57 24.40
C ASN A 172 -10.74 5.99 24.12
N LEU A 173 -10.18 6.25 22.92
CA LEU A 173 -9.79 7.59 22.50
C LEU A 173 -11.00 8.53 22.42
N LEU A 174 -12.11 8.08 21.81
CA LEU A 174 -13.35 8.85 21.76
C LEU A 174 -13.91 9.16 23.15
N ARG A 175 -13.89 8.16 24.05
CA ARG A 175 -14.34 8.35 25.44
C ARG A 175 -13.48 9.37 26.19
N SER A 176 -12.17 9.36 25.96
CA SER A 176 -11.23 10.31 26.56
C SER A 176 -11.45 11.73 26.05
N ALA A 177 -11.77 11.90 24.76
CA ALA A 177 -12.13 13.20 24.19
C ALA A 177 -13.40 13.79 24.82
N ASN A 178 -14.38 12.95 25.17
CA ASN A 178 -15.62 13.38 25.82
C ASN A 178 -15.45 13.78 27.30
N SER A 179 -14.30 13.48 27.90
CA SER A 179 -13.96 13.87 29.28
C SER A 179 -13.15 15.17 29.39
N LEU A 180 -12.80 15.79 28.26
CA LEU A 180 -12.09 17.06 28.25
C LEU A 180 -13.06 18.20 28.62
N PRO A 181 -12.68 19.09 29.56
CA PRO A 181 -13.50 20.26 29.87
C PRO A 181 -13.63 21.13 28.63
N VAL A 182 -14.86 21.57 28.36
CA VAL A 182 -15.15 22.54 27.30
C VAL A 182 -14.55 23.88 27.75
N GLU A 183 -13.48 24.34 27.11
CA GLU A 183 -12.97 25.72 27.24
C GLU A 183 -13.91 26.72 26.54
#